data_AF-A0A950F7B3-F1
#
_entry.id   AF-A0A950F7B3-F1
#
_cell.length_a   1.000
_cell.length_b   1.000
_cell.length_c   1.000
_cell.angle_alpha   90.00
_cell.angle_beta   90.00
_cell.angle_gamma   90.00
#
_symmetry.space_group_name_H-M   'P 1'
#
loop_
_entity.id
_entity.type
_entity.pdbx_description
1 polymer ?
#
loop_
_entity_poly.entity_id
_entity_poly.type
_entity_poly.pdbx_seq_one_letter_code
_entity_poly.pdbx_strand_id
1 'polypeptide(L)'
;HGVTIWDEWADERGELGPVYGRQWRAWATADGRSVDQIAQAVEQLRRNPDSRRIIVSAWNVGELEQMHLMPCHMFFQLYVAAGRLSCQMYQRSADVFLGVPFNIASYALLTHLFAQQCDLIPGEFIWSGGDCHLYLNHLAQADLQLARTPLPPPRLVMKRRPPSMFDYRYEDFEFVNYQHHAAIRAPVAV
;
A
#
# COMPACT_ATOMS: atom_id res chain seq x y z
N HIS A 1 0.62 3.94 18.61
CA HIS A 1 0.26 2.56 18.20
C HIS A 1 1.44 1.57 18.25
N GLY A 2 2.62 1.92 18.78
CA GLY A 2 3.73 0.97 18.94
C GLY A 2 4.33 0.46 17.62
N VAL A 3 4.19 1.22 16.54
CA VAL A 3 4.73 0.89 15.21
C VAL A 3 6.05 1.64 15.04
N THR A 4 7.13 0.90 14.76
CA THR A 4 8.50 1.42 14.70
C THR A 4 9.17 1.25 13.33
N ILE A 5 8.41 0.84 12.30
CA ILE A 5 8.96 0.50 10.97
C ILE A 5 9.44 1.72 10.15
N TRP A 6 9.34 2.92 10.71
CA TRP A 6 9.76 4.18 10.09
C TRP A 6 10.89 4.85 10.86
N ASP A 7 11.29 4.30 12.02
CA ASP A 7 12.19 4.95 12.96
C ASP A 7 13.57 5.19 12.33
N GLU A 8 14.04 4.28 11.48
CA GLU A 8 15.34 4.40 10.81
C GLU A 8 15.41 5.50 9.74
N TRP A 9 14.26 5.98 9.24
CA TRP A 9 14.19 7.01 8.19
C TRP A 9 13.70 8.36 8.72
N ALA A 10 13.23 8.41 9.96
CA ALA A 10 12.76 9.64 10.57
C ALA A 10 13.93 10.53 10.99
N ASP A 11 13.78 11.84 10.88
CA ASP A 11 14.75 12.79 11.43
C ASP A 11 14.67 12.88 12.96
N GLU A 12 15.50 13.73 13.56
CA GLU A 12 15.53 13.96 15.02
C GLU A 12 14.20 14.44 15.61
N ARG A 13 13.27 14.94 14.76
CA ARG A 13 11.94 15.40 15.15
C ARG A 13 10.85 14.37 14.87
N GLY A 14 11.21 13.21 14.31
CA GLY A 14 10.28 12.16 13.92
C GLY A 14 9.63 12.38 12.54
N GLU A 15 10.15 13.30 11.72
CA GLU A 15 9.57 13.66 10.43
C GLU A 15 10.20 12.85 9.28
N LEU A 16 9.42 12.54 8.25
CA LEU A 16 9.85 11.80 7.06
C LEU A 16 9.95 12.69 5.80
N GLY A 17 9.63 13.98 5.93
CA GLY A 17 9.38 14.85 4.79
C GLY A 17 8.04 14.54 4.11
N PRO A 18 7.81 15.02 2.87
CA PRO A 18 6.51 14.91 2.20
C PRO A 18 6.28 13.53 1.57
N VAL A 19 6.48 12.44 2.32
CA VAL A 19 6.28 11.07 1.81
C VAL A 19 4.80 10.68 1.75
N TYR A 20 4.48 9.67 0.93
CA TYR A 20 3.21 8.95 0.84
C TYR A 20 1.94 9.72 1.24
N GLY A 21 1.58 9.71 2.53
CA GLY A 21 0.35 10.34 3.05
C GLY A 21 0.21 11.81 2.66
N ARG A 22 1.32 12.57 2.67
CA ARG A 22 1.35 13.98 2.22
C ARG A 22 0.96 14.09 0.74
N GLN A 23 1.51 13.22 -0.11
CA GLN A 23 1.20 13.19 -1.54
C GLN A 23 -0.23 12.72 -1.79
N TRP A 24 -0.68 11.68 -1.08
CA TRP A 24 -2.01 11.10 -1.28
C TRP A 24 -3.13 12.04 -0.87
N ARG A 25 -2.94 12.82 0.21
CA ARG A 25 -4.00 13.63 0.81
C ARG A 25 -3.89 15.11 0.50
N ALA A 26 -2.73 15.59 0.06
CA ALA A 26 -2.51 17.02 -0.09
C ALA A 26 -1.46 17.38 -1.16
N TRP A 27 -1.34 16.61 -2.26
CA TRP A 27 -0.36 16.87 -3.32
C TRP A 27 -0.25 18.36 -3.69
N ALA A 28 0.95 18.93 -3.53
CA ALA A 28 1.20 20.34 -3.80
C ALA A 28 1.30 20.60 -5.32
N THR A 29 0.67 21.68 -5.76
CA THR A 29 0.66 22.09 -7.18
C THR A 29 1.36 23.42 -7.36
N ALA A 30 1.83 23.69 -8.58
CA ALA A 30 2.58 24.91 -8.89
C ALA A 30 1.76 26.21 -8.69
N ASP A 31 0.44 26.14 -8.75
CA ASP A 31 -0.47 27.29 -8.52
C ASP A 31 -0.88 27.43 -7.04
N GLY A 32 -0.25 26.68 -6.13
CA GLY A 32 -0.47 26.75 -4.69
C GLY A 32 -1.68 25.95 -4.19
N ARG A 33 -2.39 25.22 -5.05
CA ARG A 33 -3.45 24.30 -4.60
C ARG A 33 -2.87 23.04 -3.98
N SER A 34 -3.73 22.37 -3.22
CA SER A 34 -3.51 21.05 -2.64
C SER A 34 -4.54 20.06 -3.20
N VAL A 35 -4.09 18.88 -3.64
CA VAL A 35 -4.95 17.85 -4.24
C VAL A 35 -5.03 16.62 -3.33
N ASP A 36 -6.23 16.30 -2.84
CA ASP A 36 -6.52 15.04 -2.15
C ASP A 36 -6.85 13.96 -3.19
N GLN A 37 -5.84 13.19 -3.58
CA GLN A 37 -5.95 12.16 -4.60
C GLN A 37 -6.83 10.99 -4.14
N ILE A 38 -6.87 10.67 -2.85
CA ILE A 38 -7.72 9.60 -2.32
C ILE A 38 -9.19 10.00 -2.38
N ALA A 39 -9.52 11.22 -1.96
CA ALA A 39 -10.89 11.72 -2.04
C ALA A 39 -11.37 11.82 -3.50
N GLN A 40 -10.50 12.28 -4.41
CA GLN A 40 -10.80 12.30 -5.84
C GLN A 40 -11.00 10.89 -6.41
N ALA A 41 -10.19 9.91 -6.02
CA ALA A 41 -10.37 8.53 -6.46
C ALA A 41 -11.71 7.94 -6.01
N VAL A 42 -12.12 8.15 -4.74
CA VAL A 42 -13.44 7.73 -4.25
C VAL A 42 -14.57 8.38 -5.05
N GLU A 43 -14.47 9.68 -5.31
CA GLU A 43 -15.48 10.41 -6.09
C GLU A 43 -15.56 9.91 -7.54
N GLN A 44 -14.42 9.67 -8.18
CA GLN A 44 -14.36 9.11 -9.54
C GLN A 44 -14.95 7.71 -9.60
N LEU A 45 -14.65 6.84 -8.64
CA LEU A 45 -15.23 5.49 -8.57
C LEU A 45 -16.76 5.52 -8.47
N ARG A 46 -17.32 6.48 -7.73
CA ARG A 46 -18.78 6.62 -7.57
C ARG A 46 -19.47 7.21 -8.80
N ARG A 47 -18.83 8.17 -9.47
CA ARG A 47 -19.48 8.96 -10.56
C ARG A 47 -19.09 8.54 -11.96
N ASN A 48 -17.90 7.98 -12.14
CA ASN A 48 -17.35 7.59 -13.43
C ASN A 48 -16.45 6.35 -13.29
N PRO A 49 -16.99 5.19 -12.85
CA PRO A 49 -16.21 3.98 -12.55
C PRO A 49 -15.42 3.44 -13.75
N ASP A 50 -15.89 3.69 -14.98
CA ASP A 50 -15.23 3.25 -16.22
C ASP A 50 -14.00 4.11 -16.60
N SER A 51 -13.71 5.15 -15.82
CA SER A 51 -12.58 6.03 -16.05
C SER A 51 -11.26 5.26 -16.03
N ARG A 52 -10.48 5.41 -17.10
CA ARG A 52 -9.10 4.87 -17.20
C ARG A 52 -8.06 5.75 -16.50
N ARG A 53 -8.49 6.69 -15.66
CA ARG A 53 -7.66 7.76 -15.07
C ARG A 53 -7.77 7.84 -13.55
N ILE A 54 -8.32 6.81 -12.90
CA ILE A 54 -8.40 6.76 -11.43
C ILE A 54 -7.03 6.33 -10.90
N ILE A 55 -6.13 7.31 -10.73
CA ILE A 55 -4.72 7.10 -10.40
C ILE A 55 -4.37 7.93 -9.17
N VAL A 56 -3.55 7.35 -8.30
CA VAL A 56 -2.94 8.04 -7.16
C VAL A 56 -1.42 7.87 -7.26
N SER A 57 -0.69 8.99 -7.19
CA SER A 57 0.77 9.01 -7.26
C SER A 57 1.38 9.53 -5.95
N ALA A 58 2.43 8.87 -5.49
CA ALA A 58 3.35 9.38 -4.48
C ALA A 58 4.60 10.04 -5.11
N TRP A 59 4.78 9.94 -6.43
CA TRP A 59 5.99 10.39 -7.12
C TRP A 59 5.92 11.85 -7.56
N ASN A 60 6.00 12.78 -6.59
CA ASN A 60 6.07 14.21 -6.88
C ASN A 60 7.51 14.66 -7.13
N VAL A 61 7.88 14.80 -8.40
CA VAL A 61 9.24 15.16 -8.84
C VAL A 61 9.75 16.43 -8.15
N GLY A 62 8.89 17.43 -7.91
CA GLY A 62 9.28 18.68 -7.28
C GLY A 62 9.55 18.59 -5.78
N GLU A 63 9.18 17.49 -5.13
CA GLU A 63 9.33 17.29 -3.68
C GLU A 63 10.24 16.10 -3.33
N LEU A 64 10.77 15.35 -4.31
CA LEU A 64 11.57 14.14 -4.06
C LEU A 64 12.79 14.38 -3.16
N GLU A 65 13.52 15.47 -3.37
CA GLU A 65 14.72 15.81 -2.59
C GLU A 65 14.40 16.18 -1.14
N GLN A 66 13.14 16.46 -0.83
CA GLN A 66 12.67 16.79 0.53
C GLN A 66 12.22 15.54 1.30
N MET A 67 12.13 14.39 0.64
CA MET A 67 11.70 13.13 1.26
C MET A 67 12.91 12.39 1.85
N HIS A 68 12.84 12.00 3.13
CA HIS A 68 13.90 11.20 3.74
C HIS A 68 14.05 9.81 3.11
N LEU A 69 12.97 9.32 2.49
CA LEU A 69 13.00 8.15 1.62
C LEU A 69 12.07 8.35 0.42
N MET A 70 12.61 8.20 -0.79
CA MET A 70 11.80 8.26 -2.00
C MET A 70 10.80 7.10 -2.05
N PRO A 71 9.54 7.32 -2.49
CA PRO A 71 8.51 6.29 -2.49
C PRO A 71 8.91 5.03 -3.27
N CYS A 72 8.85 3.86 -2.62
CA CYS A 72 9.07 2.58 -3.29
C CYS A 72 7.85 2.21 -4.14
N HIS A 73 6.65 2.32 -3.57
CA HIS A 73 5.37 2.16 -4.26
C HIS A 73 4.93 3.52 -4.80
N MET A 74 5.23 3.75 -6.09
CA MET A 74 5.20 5.07 -6.71
C MET A 74 3.80 5.53 -7.05
N PHE A 75 3.00 4.66 -7.64
CA PHE A 75 1.62 4.97 -8.02
C PHE A 75 0.78 3.71 -8.04
N PHE A 76 -0.53 3.89 -7.97
CA PHE A 76 -1.48 2.83 -8.23
C PHE A 76 -2.67 3.35 -9.05
N GLN A 77 -3.24 2.46 -9.86
CA GLN A 77 -4.41 2.69 -10.68
C GLN A 77 -5.55 1.79 -10.21
N LEU A 78 -6.74 2.36 -10.10
CA LEU A 78 -7.98 1.64 -9.81
C LEU A 78 -8.76 1.42 -11.09
N TYR A 79 -9.41 0.26 -11.20
CA TYR A 79 -10.19 -0.13 -12.36
C TYR A 79 -11.45 -0.86 -11.94
N VAL A 80 -12.58 -0.52 -12.55
CA VAL A 80 -13.86 -1.19 -12.29
C VAL A 80 -14.31 -1.94 -13.53
N ALA A 81 -14.67 -3.21 -13.36
CA ALA A 81 -15.35 -3.99 -14.37
C ALA A 81 -16.34 -4.97 -13.71
N ALA A 82 -17.54 -5.08 -14.26
CA ALA A 82 -18.59 -5.97 -13.75
C ALA A 82 -18.83 -5.83 -12.22
N GLY A 83 -18.82 -4.59 -11.71
CA GLY A 83 -19.02 -4.30 -10.28
C GLY A 83 -17.83 -4.66 -9.37
N ARG A 84 -16.69 -5.06 -9.95
CA ARG A 84 -15.47 -5.43 -9.22
C ARG A 84 -14.40 -4.35 -9.34
N LEU A 85 -13.80 -3.97 -8.21
CA LEU A 85 -12.71 -3.01 -8.11
C LEU A 85 -11.36 -3.73 -8.08
N SER A 86 -10.55 -3.55 -9.12
CA SER A 86 -9.16 -4.00 -9.15
C SER A 86 -8.21 -2.84 -8.90
N CYS A 87 -7.02 -3.14 -8.38
CA CYS A 87 -5.96 -2.18 -8.11
C CYS A 87 -4.65 -2.69 -8.70
N GLN A 88 -4.03 -1.91 -9.57
CA GLN A 88 -2.68 -2.15 -10.04
C GLN A 88 -1.72 -1.18 -9.36
N MET A 89 -0.64 -1.68 -8.76
CA MET A 89 0.37 -0.85 -8.09
C MET A 89 1.74 -1.08 -8.71
N TYR A 90 2.44 0.01 -9.01
CA TYR A 90 3.81 -0.01 -9.50
C TYR A 90 4.80 0.32 -8.39
N GLN A 91 5.70 -0.63 -8.10
CA GLN A 91 6.74 -0.52 -7.10
C GLN A 91 8.10 -0.46 -7.79
N ARG A 92 8.77 0.70 -7.81
CA ARG A 92 10.06 0.87 -8.50
C ARG A 92 11.19 0.00 -7.95
N SER A 93 11.12 -0.33 -6.67
CA SER A 93 12.19 -0.98 -5.91
C SER A 93 11.55 -1.83 -4.84
N ALA A 94 11.86 -3.12 -4.85
CA ALA A 94 11.17 -4.13 -4.08
C ALA A 94 12.16 -5.10 -3.45
N ASP A 95 12.43 -4.91 -2.15
CA ASP A 95 12.98 -5.96 -1.31
C ASP A 95 11.94 -7.09 -1.23
N VAL A 96 12.24 -8.20 -1.89
CA VAL A 96 11.30 -9.32 -2.03
C VAL A 96 11.09 -10.08 -0.71
N PHE A 97 12.04 -10.03 0.22
CA PHE A 97 11.99 -10.80 1.46
C PHE A 97 11.27 -10.03 2.56
N LEU A 98 11.68 -8.78 2.80
CA LEU A 98 11.10 -7.95 3.87
C LEU A 98 9.94 -7.10 3.36
N GLY A 99 10.10 -6.40 2.22
CA GLY A 99 9.18 -5.36 1.80
C GLY A 99 7.90 -5.88 1.15
N VAL A 100 8.06 -6.68 0.08
CA VAL A 100 6.95 -7.11 -0.79
C VAL A 100 5.78 -7.76 -0.03
N PRO A 101 5.98 -8.64 0.96
CA PRO A 101 4.87 -9.20 1.73
C PRO A 101 3.99 -8.13 2.41
N PHE A 102 4.60 -7.10 3.01
CA PHE A 102 3.85 -5.99 3.61
C PHE A 102 3.18 -5.13 2.55
N ASN A 103 3.85 -4.87 1.42
CA ASN A 103 3.28 -4.06 0.35
C ASN A 103 2.03 -4.73 -0.26
N ILE A 104 2.07 -6.05 -0.50
CA ILE A 104 0.92 -6.81 -0.99
C ILE A 104 -0.24 -6.72 0.01
N ALA A 105 0.00 -6.98 1.30
CA ALA A 105 -1.03 -6.92 2.32
C ALA A 105 -1.66 -5.51 2.45
N SER A 106 -0.82 -4.47 2.42
CA SER A 106 -1.26 -3.07 2.50
C SER A 106 -2.17 -2.68 1.35
N TYR A 107 -1.77 -2.98 0.11
CA TYR A 107 -2.56 -2.62 -1.07
C TYR A 107 -3.78 -3.52 -1.29
N ALA A 108 -3.71 -4.80 -0.88
CA ALA A 108 -4.90 -5.65 -0.81
C ALA A 108 -5.93 -5.05 0.15
N LEU A 109 -5.53 -4.67 1.37
CA LEU A 109 -6.41 -4.01 2.32
C LEU A 109 -6.96 -2.70 1.75
N LEU A 110 -6.11 -1.85 1.15
CA LEU A 110 -6.53 -0.59 0.53
C LEU A 110 -7.59 -0.82 -0.57
N THR A 111 -7.43 -1.86 -1.38
CA THR A 111 -8.41 -2.26 -2.41
C THR A 111 -9.75 -2.63 -1.78
N HIS A 112 -9.73 -3.37 -0.67
CA HIS A 112 -10.93 -3.67 0.11
C HIS A 112 -11.60 -2.40 0.67
N LEU A 113 -10.82 -1.41 1.14
CA LEU A 113 -11.36 -0.14 1.65
C LEU A 113 -12.07 0.65 0.55
N PHE A 114 -11.42 0.84 -0.60
CA PHE A 114 -12.04 1.53 -1.74
C PHE A 114 -13.30 0.81 -2.21
N ALA A 115 -13.24 -0.52 -2.31
CA ALA A 115 -14.39 -1.32 -2.73
C ALA A 115 -15.58 -1.14 -1.78
N GLN A 116 -15.36 -1.27 -0.46
CA GLN A 116 -16.42 -1.08 0.53
C GLN A 116 -16.98 0.35 0.52
N GLN A 117 -16.14 1.37 0.35
CA GLN A 117 -16.59 2.77 0.31
C GLN A 117 -17.35 3.12 -0.97
N CYS A 118 -17.19 2.35 -2.04
CA CYS A 118 -17.82 2.61 -3.33
C CYS A 118 -18.90 1.59 -3.71
N ASP A 119 -19.33 0.73 -2.76
CA ASP A 119 -20.33 -0.32 -3.01
C ASP A 119 -19.92 -1.30 -4.13
N LEU A 120 -18.62 -1.58 -4.21
CA LEU A 120 -18.01 -2.51 -5.17
C LEU A 120 -17.54 -3.79 -4.48
N ILE A 121 -17.35 -4.84 -5.28
CA ILE A 121 -16.74 -6.08 -4.83
C ILE A 121 -15.23 -6.00 -5.06
N PRO A 122 -14.36 -6.40 -4.12
CA PRO A 122 -12.92 -6.51 -4.39
C PRO A 122 -12.65 -7.44 -5.59
N GLY A 123 -11.87 -6.92 -6.54
CA GLY A 123 -11.38 -7.62 -7.73
C GLY A 123 -9.95 -8.08 -7.54
N GLU A 124 -9.12 -7.86 -8.55
CA GLU A 124 -7.71 -8.28 -8.54
C GLU A 124 -6.81 -7.21 -7.93
N PHE A 125 -5.81 -7.65 -7.17
CA PHE A 125 -4.65 -6.81 -6.88
C PHE A 125 -3.50 -7.24 -7.79
N ILE A 126 -3.08 -6.33 -8.68
CA ILE A 126 -2.00 -6.55 -9.64
C ILE A 126 -0.76 -5.81 -9.14
N TRP A 127 0.24 -6.57 -8.71
CA TRP A 127 1.53 -6.03 -8.30
C TRP A 127 2.49 -5.98 -9.50
N SER A 128 3.09 -4.82 -9.76
CA SER A 128 4.10 -4.62 -10.80
C SER A 128 5.39 -4.09 -10.18
N GLY A 129 6.44 -4.89 -10.18
CA GLY A 129 7.76 -4.49 -9.68
C GLY A 129 8.66 -3.95 -10.79
N GLY A 130 9.45 -2.93 -10.46
CA GLY A 130 10.59 -2.45 -11.26
C GLY A 130 11.83 -3.28 -10.93
N ASP A 131 12.71 -2.73 -10.08
CA ASP A 131 13.82 -3.50 -9.51
C ASP A 131 13.33 -4.38 -8.36
N CYS A 132 13.29 -5.69 -8.62
CA CYS A 132 12.94 -6.71 -7.63
C CYS A 132 14.21 -7.44 -7.21
N HIS A 133 14.59 -7.31 -5.94
CA HIS A 133 15.87 -7.80 -5.46
C HIS A 133 15.76 -8.52 -4.11
N LEU A 134 16.76 -9.38 -3.88
CA LEU A 134 17.00 -10.08 -2.62
C LEU A 134 18.40 -9.71 -2.14
N TYR A 135 18.53 -9.26 -0.89
CA TYR A 135 19.83 -8.93 -0.32
C TYR A 135 20.66 -10.21 -0.08
N LEU A 136 21.98 -10.10 -0.25
CA LEU A 136 22.90 -11.23 -0.06
C LEU A 136 22.87 -11.79 1.37
N ASN A 137 22.63 -10.94 2.38
CA ASN A 137 22.49 -11.34 3.78
C ASN A 137 21.10 -11.93 4.11
N HIS A 138 20.20 -12.08 3.13
CA HIS A 138 18.87 -12.69 3.26
C HIS A 138 18.74 -14.03 2.53
N LEU A 139 19.79 -14.52 1.86
CA LEU A 139 19.71 -15.73 1.04
C LEU A 139 19.32 -16.98 1.86
N ALA A 140 19.94 -17.19 3.02
CA ALA A 140 19.63 -18.33 3.89
C ALA A 140 18.18 -18.29 4.41
N GLN A 141 17.66 -17.10 4.66
CA GLN A 141 16.29 -16.88 5.09
C GLN A 141 15.30 -17.17 3.96
N ALA A 142 15.63 -16.75 2.73
CA ALA A 142 14.85 -17.06 1.54
C ALA A 142 14.82 -18.57 1.25
N ASP A 143 15.97 -19.25 1.31
CA ASP A 143 16.04 -20.71 1.12
C ASP A 143 15.18 -21.46 2.14
N LEU A 144 15.23 -21.04 3.42
CA LEU A 144 14.38 -21.59 4.47
C LEU A 144 12.88 -21.36 4.19
N GLN A 145 12.51 -20.19 3.65
CA GLN A 145 11.12 -19.90 3.30
C GLN A 145 10.66 -20.74 2.10
N LEU A 146 11.51 -20.92 1.09
CA LEU A 146 11.22 -21.72 -0.12
C LEU A 146 11.04 -23.20 0.20
N ALA A 147 11.65 -23.71 1.27
CA ALA A 147 11.45 -25.08 1.73
C ALA A 147 10.07 -25.34 2.39
N ARG A 148 9.27 -24.30 2.65
CA ARG A 148 7.96 -24.40 3.31
C ARG A 148 6.84 -24.52 2.29
N THR A 149 5.85 -25.37 2.58
CA THR A 149 4.61 -25.42 1.81
C THR A 149 3.69 -24.26 2.19
N PRO A 150 3.18 -23.46 1.22
CA PRO A 150 2.20 -22.42 1.51
C PRO A 150 0.95 -22.98 2.22
N LEU A 151 0.48 -22.27 3.23
CA LEU A 151 -0.75 -22.61 3.96
C LEU A 151 -1.95 -21.89 3.32
N PRO A 152 -3.20 -22.33 3.59
CA PRO A 152 -4.39 -21.63 3.11
C PRO A 152 -4.38 -20.14 3.51
N PRO A 153 -4.85 -19.24 2.63
CA PRO A 153 -4.88 -17.81 2.93
C PRO A 153 -5.87 -17.50 4.05
N PRO A 154 -5.61 -16.45 4.86
CA PRO A 154 -6.58 -15.95 5.83
C PRO A 154 -7.79 -15.34 5.11
N ARG A 155 -8.86 -15.10 5.87
CA ARG A 155 -10.01 -14.31 5.42
C ARG A 155 -10.05 -12.97 6.16
N LEU A 156 -10.01 -11.87 5.41
CA LEU A 156 -10.27 -10.55 5.95
C LEU A 156 -11.77 -10.40 6.29
N VAL A 157 -12.04 -9.92 7.50
CA VAL A 157 -13.35 -9.48 7.98
C VAL A 157 -13.26 -8.00 8.27
N MET A 158 -14.10 -7.21 7.60
CA MET A 158 -14.30 -5.79 7.89
C MET A 158 -15.57 -5.64 8.73
N LYS A 159 -15.41 -5.36 10.02
CA LYS A 159 -16.49 -5.37 11.03
C LYS A 159 -17.45 -4.19 10.90
N ARG A 160 -16.98 -3.10 10.29
CA ARG A 160 -17.72 -1.85 10.18
C ARG A 160 -17.49 -1.22 8.81
N ARG A 161 -18.52 -0.56 8.30
CA ARG A 161 -18.41 0.41 7.19
C ARG A 161 -18.54 1.83 7.75
N PRO A 162 -17.44 2.57 7.92
CA PRO A 162 -17.49 3.98 8.28
C PRO A 162 -18.16 4.85 7.19
N PRO A 163 -18.61 6.08 7.54
CA PRO A 163 -19.14 7.03 6.56
C PRO A 163 -18.14 7.47 5.48
N SER A 164 -16.84 7.39 5.79
CA SER A 164 -15.76 7.80 4.89
C SER A 164 -14.60 6.80 4.87
N MET A 165 -13.85 6.82 3.77
CA MET A 165 -12.52 6.19 3.60
C MET A 165 -11.55 6.55 4.72
N PHE A 166 -11.74 7.70 5.37
CA PHE A 166 -10.81 8.24 6.36
C PHE A 166 -11.20 7.91 7.82
N ASP A 167 -12.36 7.28 8.04
CA ASP A 167 -12.86 7.01 9.40
C ASP A 167 -12.71 5.54 9.81
N TYR A 168 -11.94 4.74 9.06
CA TYR A 168 -11.57 3.38 9.46
C TYR A 168 -10.64 3.41 10.67
N ARG A 169 -10.76 2.39 11.52
CA ARG A 169 -9.96 2.19 12.72
C ARG A 169 -9.36 0.79 12.74
N TYR A 170 -8.30 0.61 13.51
CA TYR A 170 -7.58 -0.66 13.60
C TYR A 170 -8.53 -1.82 13.98
N GLU A 171 -9.42 -1.60 14.93
CA GLU A 171 -10.40 -2.56 15.41
C GLU A 171 -11.47 -2.97 14.38
N ASP A 172 -11.58 -2.27 13.24
CA ASP A 172 -12.52 -2.64 12.19
C ASP A 172 -12.05 -3.85 11.37
N PHE A 173 -10.80 -4.29 11.53
CA PHE A 173 -10.19 -5.33 10.72
C PHE A 173 -9.86 -6.57 11.55
N GLU A 174 -10.20 -7.74 11.00
CA GLU A 174 -9.82 -9.03 11.58
C GLU A 174 -9.42 -9.99 10.47
N PHE A 175 -8.30 -10.71 10.68
CA PHE A 175 -7.83 -11.76 9.78
C PHE A 175 -8.13 -13.11 10.40
N VAL A 176 -9.20 -13.75 9.94
CA VAL A 176 -9.68 -15.03 10.46
C VAL A 176 -8.94 -16.18 9.77
N ASN A 177 -8.63 -17.24 10.52
CA ASN A 177 -7.93 -18.44 10.04
C ASN A 177 -6.53 -18.15 9.47
N TYR A 178 -5.84 -17.11 9.95
CA TYR A 178 -4.46 -16.88 9.57
C TYR A 178 -3.56 -17.96 10.16
N GLN A 179 -3.07 -18.84 9.29
CA GLN A 179 -2.08 -19.84 9.62
C GLN A 179 -0.75 -19.41 9.02
N HIS A 180 0.31 -19.46 9.80
CA HIS A 180 1.64 -19.10 9.34
C HIS A 180 2.69 -20.04 9.91
N HIS A 181 3.77 -20.21 9.17
CA HIS A 181 4.97 -20.89 9.66
C HIS A 181 5.69 -20.05 10.71
N ALA A 182 6.67 -20.64 11.39
CA ALA A 182 7.50 -19.92 12.36
C ALA A 182 8.17 -18.69 11.73
N ALA A 183 8.25 -17.59 12.49
CA ALA A 183 8.84 -16.33 12.01
C ALA A 183 10.30 -16.53 11.58
N ILE A 184 10.69 -15.85 10.49
CA ILE A 184 12.08 -15.77 10.03
C ILE A 184 12.53 -14.32 10.24
N ARG A 185 13.59 -14.12 11.01
CA ARG A 185 14.15 -12.78 11.24
C ARG A 185 15.21 -12.49 10.19
N ALA A 186 15.17 -11.30 9.62
CA ALA A 186 16.22 -10.77 8.74
C ALA A 186 16.50 -9.30 9.11
N PRO A 187 17.77 -8.86 9.05
CA PRO A 187 18.13 -7.47 9.33
C PRO A 187 17.65 -6.56 8.18
N VAL A 188 17.18 -5.36 8.50
CA VAL A 188 16.90 -4.33 7.49
C VAL A 188 18.22 -3.84 6.91
N ALA A 189 18.29 -3.69 5.58
CA ALA A 189 19.39 -2.98 4.95
C ALA A 189 19.09 -1.47 5.03
N VAL A 190 19.98 -0.72 5.67
CA VAL A 190 19.96 0.75 5.74
C VAL A 190 21.00 1.31 4.78
#